data_AF-A0A0D1YDH7-F1
#
_entry.id   AF-A0A0D1YDH7-F1
#
_cell.length_a   1.000
_cell.length_b   1.000
_cell.length_c   1.000
_cell.angle_alpha   90.00
_cell.angle_beta   90.00
_cell.angle_gamma   90.00
#
_symmetry.space_group_name_H-M   'P 1'
#
loop_
_entity.id
_entity.type
_entity.pdbx_description
1 polymer ?
#
loop_
_entity_poly.entity_id
_entity_poly.type
_entity_poly.pdbx_seq_one_letter_code
_entity_poly.pdbx_strand_id
1 'polypeptide(L)'
;MSRSSRAQKPQESTQRWLTGAGEGGYLLLVNATPYTWRKKSIHSDQLAVWRFPRKIKPGSTASVYIEFQQRPGTKRTKTNGYCLYKFKDTRSSAIHIEAEDHPSNITVRLQHFDTPNNPGGSYLPLGWQQDGMVYFVLSGLEGQYSSSNPPRDWMQRNLPKLGERPLHKICMPGTHEAGMGILSRCEALPKDLMARFAQTQSLKILGQLEMGSRYLDIRPCISGGEFWTGHYDGRLGARGQKVSSLVKDINQFTAQCAELIILNLSRGLNFDKEWRHFTQSEWSRLLVELLKLNHRFITSGPEKDNLSLLPLSMFIGEGMAAVVVVVDDPEFGKLSRFHNKGFYLPSQLDIFHEYSDTDDCVTMVQDQVRKMQNFMRTSDKRLFLVSWTLRPNAPNLTQEALRSPDKLQSLDVLDVWKQNNKSIRELAYSANKALWKDLLPNTSRVVFPNIVYIDFMESREYVALVMAINDKLSIEP
;
A
#
# COMPACT_ATOMS: atom_id res chain seq x y z
N MET A 1 -38.45 -28.68 -19.19
CA MET A 1 -38.59 -28.72 -17.71
C MET A 1 -37.21 -28.87 -17.10
N SER A 2 -36.54 -27.74 -16.84
CA SER A 2 -35.19 -27.70 -16.23
C SER A 2 -35.33 -27.47 -14.72
N ARG A 3 -34.66 -28.31 -13.93
CA ARG A 3 -34.52 -28.12 -12.48
C ARG A 3 -33.20 -27.42 -12.22
N SER A 4 -33.25 -26.14 -11.82
CA SER A 4 -32.09 -25.40 -11.34
C SER A 4 -31.78 -25.79 -9.89
N SER A 5 -30.56 -26.21 -9.60
CA SER A 5 -30.04 -26.35 -8.25
C SER A 5 -29.73 -24.98 -7.66
N ARG A 6 -30.54 -24.53 -6.68
CA ARG A 6 -30.25 -23.35 -5.85
C ARG A 6 -29.15 -23.71 -4.85
N ALA A 7 -28.01 -23.03 -4.94
CA ALA A 7 -26.99 -23.03 -3.89
C ALA A 7 -27.53 -22.30 -2.65
N GLN A 8 -27.47 -22.96 -1.48
CA GLN A 8 -27.78 -22.38 -0.18
C GLN A 8 -26.69 -21.35 0.19
N LYS A 9 -27.11 -20.11 0.46
CA LYS A 9 -26.28 -19.11 1.16
C LYS A 9 -26.13 -19.52 2.64
N PRO A 10 -24.98 -19.27 3.29
CA PRO A 10 -24.89 -19.41 4.74
C PRO A 10 -25.76 -18.34 5.39
N GLN A 11 -26.69 -18.75 6.26
CA GLN A 11 -27.43 -17.85 7.13
C GLN A 11 -26.50 -17.35 8.24
N GLU A 12 -26.09 -16.09 8.17
CA GLU A 12 -25.65 -15.34 9.36
C GLU A 12 -26.88 -15.03 10.21
N SER A 13 -27.07 -15.76 11.30
CA SER A 13 -28.12 -15.49 12.27
C SER A 13 -27.65 -14.40 13.25
N THR A 14 -27.96 -13.13 12.95
CA THR A 14 -27.92 -12.05 13.95
C THR A 14 -29.16 -12.13 14.85
N GLN A 15 -29.08 -12.93 15.91
CA GLN A 15 -29.95 -12.76 17.08
C GLN A 15 -29.18 -11.99 18.16
N ARG A 16 -29.32 -10.65 18.14
CA ARG A 16 -28.89 -9.76 19.22
C ARG A 16 -29.85 -9.94 20.40
N TRP A 17 -29.41 -10.63 21.44
CA TRP A 17 -30.05 -10.60 22.75
C TRP A 17 -29.44 -9.46 23.58
N LEU A 18 -30.32 -8.69 24.23
CA LEU A 18 -30.01 -7.60 25.16
C LEU A 18 -29.28 -8.13 26.42
N THR A 19 -27.97 -8.31 26.37
CA THR A 19 -27.07 -8.41 27.54
C THR A 19 -25.65 -7.95 27.16
N GLY A 20 -25.25 -6.74 27.55
CA GLY A 20 -23.86 -6.21 27.55
C GLY A 20 -22.94 -6.62 26.40
N ALA A 21 -23.03 -5.94 25.25
CA ALA A 21 -22.08 -6.13 24.15
C ALA A 21 -20.69 -5.61 24.57
N GLY A 22 -19.66 -6.45 24.48
CA GLY A 22 -18.28 -6.04 24.72
C GLY A 22 -17.61 -5.42 23.49
N GLU A 23 -16.39 -4.90 23.66
CA GLU A 23 -15.56 -4.46 22.54
C GLU A 23 -15.09 -5.66 21.71
N GLY A 24 -15.58 -5.76 20.46
CA GLY A 24 -15.26 -6.83 19.52
C GLY A 24 -14.41 -6.34 18.34
N GLY A 25 -13.68 -7.26 17.70
CA GLY A 25 -12.80 -6.96 16.56
C GLY A 25 -12.19 -8.23 15.97
N TYR A 26 -11.41 -8.08 14.90
CA TYR A 26 -10.80 -9.22 14.20
C TYR A 26 -9.26 -9.19 14.22
N LEU A 27 -8.66 -10.36 14.39
CA LEU A 27 -7.26 -10.63 14.08
C LEU A 27 -7.18 -11.50 12.81
N LEU A 28 -6.53 -11.01 11.76
CA LEU A 28 -6.23 -11.79 10.58
C LEU A 28 -4.82 -12.38 10.70
N LEU A 29 -4.74 -13.71 10.79
CA LEU A 29 -3.48 -14.47 10.76
C LEU A 29 -3.16 -14.86 9.32
N VAL A 30 -2.02 -14.41 8.81
CA VAL A 30 -1.56 -14.71 7.45
C VAL A 30 -0.38 -15.68 7.51
N ASN A 31 -0.62 -16.93 7.12
CA ASN A 31 0.44 -17.94 7.00
C ASN A 31 0.92 -18.02 5.54
N ALA A 32 1.90 -17.19 5.19
CA ALA A 32 2.59 -17.23 3.90
C ALA A 32 3.91 -18.02 3.98
N THR A 33 4.00 -18.99 4.91
CA THR A 33 5.12 -19.94 5.03
C THR A 33 4.73 -21.28 4.39
N PRO A 34 5.69 -22.19 4.08
CA PRO A 34 5.36 -23.56 3.68
C PRO A 34 4.89 -24.45 4.85
N TYR A 35 4.89 -23.92 6.08
CA TYR A 35 4.67 -24.72 7.29
C TYR A 35 3.22 -24.66 7.74
N THR A 36 2.66 -25.80 8.16
CA THR A 36 1.34 -25.80 8.82
C THR A 36 1.50 -25.30 10.26
N TRP A 37 0.79 -24.24 10.64
CA TRP A 37 0.72 -23.80 12.02
C TRP A 37 -0.27 -24.66 12.78
N ARG A 38 0.17 -25.35 13.83
CA ARG A 38 -0.67 -26.20 14.68
C ARG A 38 -0.85 -25.57 16.05
N LYS A 39 -2.10 -25.31 16.43
CA LYS A 39 -2.43 -24.79 17.77
C LYS A 39 -2.02 -25.82 18.81
N LYS A 40 -1.27 -25.41 19.82
CA LYS A 40 -0.78 -26.26 20.91
C LYS A 40 -1.51 -26.02 22.21
N SER A 41 -1.71 -24.76 22.56
CA SER A 41 -2.43 -24.36 23.77
C SER A 41 -3.21 -23.08 23.49
N ILE A 42 -4.26 -22.89 24.27
CA ILE A 42 -5.10 -21.69 24.27
C ILE A 42 -5.66 -21.53 25.68
N HIS A 43 -5.71 -20.30 26.15
CA HIS A 43 -6.27 -19.92 27.44
C HIS A 43 -6.93 -18.55 27.32
N SER A 44 -7.93 -18.27 28.14
CA SER A 44 -8.59 -16.97 28.21
C SER A 44 -9.24 -16.74 29.56
N ASP A 45 -9.05 -15.54 30.10
CA ASP A 45 -9.74 -15.01 31.27
C ASP A 45 -10.51 -13.76 30.85
N GLN A 46 -11.83 -13.73 31.10
CA GLN A 46 -12.71 -12.59 30.82
C GLN A 46 -12.72 -12.11 29.35
N LEU A 47 -12.44 -13.02 28.39
CA LEU A 47 -12.75 -12.80 26.97
C LEU A 47 -14.07 -13.49 26.65
N ALA A 48 -15.02 -12.74 26.08
CA ALA A 48 -16.30 -13.27 25.63
C ALA A 48 -16.11 -14.21 24.42
N VAL A 49 -15.21 -13.85 23.50
CA VAL A 49 -14.80 -14.72 22.39
C VAL A 49 -13.28 -14.78 22.28
N TRP A 50 -12.73 -15.99 22.40
CA TRP A 50 -11.31 -16.30 22.17
C TRP A 50 -11.15 -17.69 21.54
N ARG A 51 -11.39 -17.79 20.23
CA ARG A 51 -11.45 -19.09 19.52
C ARG A 51 -10.58 -19.10 18.28
N PHE A 52 -9.52 -19.90 18.33
CA PHE A 52 -8.55 -20.04 17.24
C PHE A 52 -8.68 -21.39 16.49
N PRO A 53 -8.45 -21.44 15.17
CA PRO A 53 -8.51 -22.69 14.41
C PRO A 53 -7.42 -23.66 14.86
N ARG A 54 -7.69 -24.98 14.83
CA ARG A 54 -6.69 -25.99 15.22
C ARG A 54 -5.44 -25.97 14.33
N LYS A 55 -5.60 -25.63 13.05
CA LYS A 55 -4.52 -25.57 12.06
C LYS A 55 -4.74 -24.37 11.14
N ILE A 56 -3.65 -23.74 10.71
CA ILE A 56 -3.63 -22.78 9.60
C ILE A 56 -2.68 -23.35 8.55
N LYS A 57 -3.20 -23.59 7.33
CA LYS A 57 -2.47 -24.27 6.27
C LYS A 57 -1.41 -23.33 5.66
N PRO A 58 -0.35 -23.87 5.03
CA PRO A 58 0.56 -23.09 4.21
C PRO A 58 -0.19 -22.26 3.17
N GLY A 59 0.26 -21.03 2.95
CA GLY A 59 -0.32 -20.10 1.98
C GLY A 59 -1.74 -19.60 2.29
N SER A 60 -2.29 -19.88 3.47
CA SER A 60 -3.68 -19.55 3.83
C SER A 60 -3.78 -18.48 4.92
N THR A 61 -4.97 -17.89 5.05
CA THR A 61 -5.30 -16.92 6.09
C THR A 61 -6.35 -17.47 7.04
N ALA A 62 -6.38 -16.96 8.27
CA ALA A 62 -7.43 -17.24 9.24
C ALA A 62 -7.91 -15.94 9.91
N SER A 63 -9.20 -15.63 9.76
CA SER A 63 -9.85 -14.51 10.44
C SER A 63 -10.38 -14.98 11.79
N VAL A 64 -9.88 -14.40 12.88
CA VAL A 64 -10.25 -14.73 14.26
C VAL A 64 -11.01 -13.56 14.85
N TYR A 65 -12.28 -13.76 15.17
CA TYR A 65 -13.07 -12.78 15.94
C TYR A 65 -12.71 -12.87 17.42
N ILE A 66 -12.48 -11.73 18.04
CA ILE A 66 -12.09 -11.57 19.45
C ILE A 66 -13.09 -10.59 20.07
N GLU A 67 -13.56 -10.88 21.28
CA GLU A 67 -14.48 -10.00 22.01
C GLU A 67 -14.11 -9.97 23.50
N PHE A 68 -13.87 -8.76 24.02
CA PHE A 68 -13.57 -8.50 25.42
C PHE A 68 -14.85 -8.53 26.26
N GLN A 69 -14.81 -9.14 27.45
CA GLN A 69 -16.01 -9.21 28.28
C GLN A 69 -16.23 -7.92 29.09
N GLN A 70 -17.29 -7.18 28.77
CA GLN A 70 -17.66 -5.93 29.44
C GLN A 70 -19.01 -6.08 30.16
N ARG A 71 -19.01 -6.70 31.34
CA ARG A 71 -20.21 -6.90 32.17
C ARG A 71 -19.94 -6.54 33.63
N PRO A 72 -20.96 -6.23 34.46
CA PRO A 72 -20.76 -5.98 35.88
C PRO A 72 -19.92 -7.08 36.54
N GLY A 73 -18.85 -6.70 37.23
CA GLY A 73 -17.92 -7.61 37.89
C GLY A 73 -16.67 -8.00 37.08
N THR A 74 -16.55 -7.64 35.80
CA THR A 74 -15.28 -7.79 35.06
C THR A 74 -14.30 -6.66 35.40
N LYS A 75 -13.00 -6.98 35.40
CA LYS A 75 -11.92 -6.01 35.60
C LYS A 75 -11.01 -6.10 34.39
N ARG A 76 -10.98 -5.04 33.58
CA ARG A 76 -10.15 -4.97 32.35
C ARG A 76 -8.68 -5.34 32.59
N THR A 77 -8.13 -4.96 33.75
CA THR A 77 -6.75 -5.32 34.17
C THR A 77 -6.52 -6.81 34.43
N LYS A 78 -7.58 -7.62 34.48
CA LYS A 78 -7.54 -9.08 34.61
C LYS A 78 -7.98 -9.79 33.32
N THR A 79 -8.47 -9.06 32.32
CA THR A 79 -8.89 -9.63 31.06
C THR A 79 -7.67 -9.90 30.19
N ASN A 80 -7.42 -11.18 29.90
CA ASN A 80 -6.30 -11.59 29.08
C ASN A 80 -6.57 -12.94 28.39
N GLY A 81 -5.76 -13.26 27.38
CA GLY A 81 -5.79 -14.59 26.78
C GLY A 81 -4.55 -14.85 25.96
N TYR A 82 -4.25 -16.13 25.71
CA TYR A 82 -3.16 -16.50 24.83
C TYR A 82 -3.51 -17.66 23.90
N CYS A 83 -2.82 -17.75 22.77
CA CYS A 83 -2.86 -18.87 21.83
C CYS A 83 -1.45 -19.16 21.28
N LEU A 84 -0.98 -20.39 21.45
CA LEU A 84 0.32 -20.85 20.94
C LEU A 84 0.16 -21.68 19.67
N TYR A 85 0.84 -21.28 18.60
CA TYR A 85 1.01 -22.09 17.39
C TYR A 85 2.46 -22.57 17.26
N LYS A 86 2.65 -23.88 17.02
CA LYS A 86 3.95 -24.44 16.58
C LYS A 86 3.92 -24.77 15.09
N PHE A 87 5.03 -24.57 14.40
CA PHE A 87 5.12 -24.80 12.96
C PHE A 87 5.58 -26.22 12.69
N LYS A 88 4.80 -26.96 11.90
CA LYS A 88 5.15 -28.32 11.50
C LYS A 88 6.42 -28.30 10.64
N ASP A 89 7.28 -29.30 10.80
CA ASP A 89 8.47 -29.52 9.97
C ASP A 89 9.53 -28.39 10.08
N THR A 90 9.52 -27.67 11.21
CA THR A 90 10.58 -26.75 11.65
C THR A 90 11.25 -27.29 12.91
N ARG A 91 12.44 -26.79 13.26
CA ARG A 91 13.14 -27.23 14.47
C ARG A 91 12.36 -26.88 15.74
N SER A 92 11.90 -25.64 15.84
CA SER A 92 11.22 -25.13 17.03
C SER A 92 10.33 -23.90 16.81
N SER A 93 10.21 -23.39 15.59
CA SER A 93 9.52 -22.13 15.31
C SER A 93 8.07 -22.14 15.79
N ALA A 94 7.71 -21.10 16.53
CA ALA A 94 6.39 -20.93 17.12
C ALA A 94 6.02 -19.46 17.29
N ILE A 95 4.73 -19.17 17.35
CA ILE A 95 4.22 -17.83 17.70
C ILE A 95 3.29 -17.94 18.90
N HIS A 96 3.43 -17.00 19.82
CA HIS A 96 2.56 -16.85 20.98
C HIS A 96 1.74 -15.57 20.81
N ILE A 97 0.44 -15.72 20.62
CA ILE A 97 -0.49 -14.61 20.44
C ILE A 97 -1.12 -14.32 21.79
N GLU A 98 -1.09 -13.07 22.22
CA GLU A 98 -1.56 -12.61 23.52
C GLU A 98 -2.57 -11.46 23.33
N ALA A 99 -3.59 -11.41 24.18
CA ALA A 99 -4.56 -10.33 24.26
C ALA A 99 -4.63 -9.79 25.69
N GLU A 100 -4.74 -8.48 25.83
CA GLU A 100 -4.93 -7.75 27.09
C GLU A 100 -5.98 -6.65 26.87
N ASP A 101 -6.71 -6.23 27.91
CA ASP A 101 -7.80 -5.22 27.84
C ASP A 101 -7.48 -3.92 28.62
N HIS A 102 -6.24 -3.72 29.08
CA HIS A 102 -5.89 -2.50 29.82
C HIS A 102 -4.43 -2.04 29.57
N PRO A 103 -4.15 -1.37 28.44
CA PRO A 103 -5.09 -1.04 27.35
C PRO A 103 -5.39 -2.24 26.44
N SER A 104 -6.48 -2.17 25.67
CA SER A 104 -6.81 -3.21 24.69
C SER A 104 -5.70 -3.35 23.65
N ASN A 105 -5.13 -4.55 23.54
CA ASN A 105 -4.03 -4.81 22.62
C ASN A 105 -3.94 -6.29 22.27
N ILE A 106 -3.54 -6.58 21.03
CA ILE A 106 -3.08 -7.89 20.60
C ILE A 106 -1.58 -7.83 20.36
N THR A 107 -0.84 -8.78 20.92
CA THR A 107 0.61 -8.88 20.75
C THR A 107 0.99 -10.25 20.25
N VAL A 108 2.02 -10.35 19.41
CA VAL A 108 2.58 -11.64 18.97
C VAL A 108 4.04 -11.72 19.37
N ARG A 109 4.40 -12.78 20.10
CA ARG A 109 5.78 -13.12 20.41
C ARG A 109 6.32 -14.13 19.41
N LEU A 110 7.46 -13.82 18.80
CA LEU A 110 8.20 -14.77 17.95
C LEU A 110 9.00 -15.71 18.84
N GLN A 111 8.83 -17.02 18.68
CA GLN A 111 9.55 -18.01 19.48
C GLN A 111 10.46 -18.86 18.59
N HIS A 112 11.76 -18.80 18.90
CA HIS A 112 12.83 -19.58 18.27
C HIS A 112 13.11 -19.24 16.80
N PHE A 113 12.83 -18.01 16.38
CA PHE A 113 13.30 -17.46 15.10
C PHE A 113 13.31 -15.94 15.13
N ASP A 114 14.12 -15.34 14.25
CA ASP A 114 14.18 -13.91 14.00
C ASP A 114 13.48 -13.56 12.68
N THR A 115 13.05 -12.31 12.56
CA THR A 115 12.75 -11.67 11.27
C THR A 115 13.46 -10.32 11.21
N PRO A 116 13.65 -9.72 10.02
CA PRO A 116 14.15 -8.35 9.94
C PRO A 116 13.34 -7.41 10.86
N ASN A 117 14.03 -6.63 11.68
CA ASN A 117 13.47 -5.72 12.71
C ASN A 117 12.81 -6.38 13.94
N ASN A 118 12.73 -7.72 14.02
CA ASN A 118 12.13 -8.43 15.16
C ASN A 118 13.02 -9.60 15.61
N PRO A 119 13.87 -9.41 16.63
CA PRO A 119 14.66 -10.49 17.21
C PRO A 119 13.79 -11.60 17.81
N GLY A 120 14.30 -12.82 17.85
CA GLY A 120 13.64 -13.94 18.51
C GLY A 120 13.34 -13.64 19.98
N GLY A 121 12.11 -13.94 20.41
CA GLY A 121 11.61 -13.60 21.75
C GLY A 121 10.99 -12.20 21.87
N SER A 122 11.13 -11.34 20.85
CA SER A 122 10.49 -10.02 20.83
C SER A 122 8.96 -10.11 20.73
N TYR A 123 8.31 -9.08 21.24
CA TYR A 123 6.86 -8.87 21.21
C TYR A 123 6.52 -7.84 20.14
N LEU A 124 5.64 -8.21 19.21
CA LEU A 124 5.12 -7.36 18.15
C LEU A 124 3.73 -6.86 18.57
N PRO A 125 3.58 -5.60 19.00
CA PRO A 125 2.27 -5.04 19.29
C PRO A 125 1.53 -4.82 17.97
N LEU A 126 0.40 -5.50 17.78
CA LEU A 126 -0.48 -5.30 16.64
C LEU A 126 -1.50 -4.20 16.89
N GLY A 127 -1.69 -3.81 18.16
CA GLY A 127 -2.74 -2.89 18.58
C GLY A 127 -4.10 -3.59 18.73
N TRP A 128 -5.13 -2.77 18.92
CA TRP A 128 -6.52 -3.19 18.90
C TRP A 128 -7.37 -2.17 18.17
N GLN A 129 -8.35 -2.65 17.40
CA GLN A 129 -9.32 -1.80 16.74
C GLN A 129 -10.72 -2.39 16.94
N GLN A 130 -11.55 -1.69 17.73
CA GLN A 130 -12.96 -2.05 17.89
C GLN A 130 -13.66 -1.99 16.53
N ASP A 131 -14.46 -3.03 16.23
CA ASP A 131 -15.16 -3.25 14.97
C ASP A 131 -14.23 -3.23 13.73
N GLY A 132 -12.93 -3.40 13.97
CA GLY A 132 -11.87 -3.32 12.98
C GLY A 132 -11.12 -4.63 12.80
N MET A 133 -9.96 -4.54 12.15
CA MET A 133 -9.10 -5.69 11.87
C MET A 133 -7.64 -5.32 12.07
N VAL A 134 -6.94 -6.11 12.87
CA VAL A 134 -5.47 -6.10 12.99
C VAL A 134 -4.89 -7.33 12.29
N TYR A 135 -3.63 -7.25 11.90
CA TYR A 135 -2.98 -8.24 11.03
C TYR A 135 -1.72 -8.78 11.67
N PHE A 136 -1.51 -10.10 11.59
CA PHE A 136 -0.20 -10.70 11.80
C PHE A 136 0.18 -11.48 10.56
N VAL A 137 1.34 -11.13 10.00
CA VAL A 137 1.89 -11.76 8.81
C VAL A 137 3.17 -12.49 9.16
N LEU A 138 3.32 -13.70 8.64
CA LEU A 138 4.59 -14.39 8.62
C LEU A 138 4.75 -15.13 7.29
N SER A 139 5.90 -14.92 6.65
CA SER A 139 6.26 -15.48 5.34
C SER A 139 7.71 -15.97 5.30
N GLY A 140 8.03 -16.76 4.28
CA GLY A 140 9.39 -17.26 4.05
C GLY A 140 9.67 -18.62 4.71
N LEU A 141 10.95 -18.98 4.73
CA LEU A 141 11.47 -20.25 5.20
C LEU A 141 12.15 -20.12 6.56
N GLU A 142 12.30 -21.24 7.28
CA GLU A 142 13.08 -21.28 8.53
C GLU A 142 14.48 -20.71 8.31
N GLY A 143 14.85 -19.71 9.12
CA GLY A 143 16.11 -18.96 9.01
C GLY A 143 16.07 -17.72 8.10
N GLN A 144 14.99 -17.52 7.33
CA GLN A 144 14.84 -16.38 6.42
C GLN A 144 13.40 -15.83 6.40
N TYR A 145 12.75 -15.80 7.56
CA TYR A 145 11.39 -15.31 7.69
C TYR A 145 11.27 -13.79 7.50
N SER A 146 10.11 -13.35 7.02
CA SER A 146 9.63 -11.96 7.12
C SER A 146 8.32 -11.92 7.89
N SER A 147 8.06 -10.83 8.61
CA SER A 147 6.87 -10.70 9.46
C SER A 147 6.34 -9.25 9.50
N SER A 148 5.23 -9.07 10.21
CA SER A 148 4.72 -7.77 10.65
C SER A 148 5.80 -6.95 11.38
N ASN A 149 5.58 -5.63 11.50
CA ASN A 149 6.60 -4.67 11.94
C ASN A 149 7.92 -4.76 11.13
N PRO A 150 7.88 -4.71 9.78
CA PRO A 150 9.10 -4.80 8.97
C PRO A 150 9.98 -3.54 9.13
N PRO A 151 11.29 -3.63 8.84
CA PRO A 151 12.20 -2.49 8.92
C PRO A 151 11.87 -1.40 7.89
N ARG A 152 12.33 -0.17 8.15
CA ARG A 152 12.20 0.94 7.19
C ARG A 152 13.08 0.75 5.94
N ASP A 153 14.19 0.04 6.07
CA ASP A 153 15.16 -0.35 5.03
C ASP A 153 14.89 -1.79 4.55
N TRP A 154 13.63 -2.09 4.23
CA TRP A 154 13.17 -3.46 4.01
C TRP A 154 13.80 -4.15 2.80
N MET A 155 14.12 -3.44 1.71
CA MET A 155 14.77 -4.07 0.56
C MET A 155 16.21 -4.49 0.94
N GLN A 156 16.98 -3.60 1.57
CA GLN A 156 18.34 -3.82 2.03
C GLN A 156 18.41 -4.99 3.02
N ARG A 157 17.52 -4.99 4.02
CA ARG A 157 17.45 -6.05 5.04
C ARG A 157 17.03 -7.42 4.48
N ASN A 158 16.45 -7.44 3.28
CA ASN A 158 16.03 -8.65 2.59
C ASN A 158 16.86 -8.94 1.33
N LEU A 159 18.02 -8.29 1.13
CA LEU A 159 18.91 -8.55 0.00
C LEU A 159 19.29 -10.03 -0.18
N PRO A 160 19.55 -10.83 0.87
CA PRO A 160 19.81 -12.26 0.69
C PRO A 160 18.68 -13.02 -0.03
N LYS A 161 17.44 -12.50 0.03
CA LYS A 161 16.28 -13.08 -0.65
C LYS A 161 15.94 -12.41 -1.97
N LEU A 162 16.14 -11.09 -2.06
CA LEU A 162 15.65 -10.25 -3.15
C LEU A 162 16.75 -9.81 -4.12
N GLY A 163 18.01 -9.75 -3.69
CA GLY A 163 19.13 -9.12 -4.41
C GLY A 163 19.29 -9.64 -5.83
N GLU A 164 19.35 -10.95 -6.00
CA GLU A 164 19.53 -11.60 -7.31
C GLU A 164 18.26 -11.65 -8.16
N ARG A 165 17.12 -11.16 -7.63
CA ARG A 165 15.88 -11.14 -8.40
C ARG A 165 15.85 -9.91 -9.29
N PRO A 166 15.54 -10.07 -10.59
CA PRO A 166 15.26 -8.92 -11.44
C PRO A 166 14.03 -8.16 -10.94
N LEU A 167 13.93 -6.85 -11.21
CA LEU A 167 12.80 -6.03 -10.75
C LEU A 167 11.43 -6.60 -11.15
N HIS A 168 11.33 -7.19 -12.34
CA HIS A 168 10.10 -7.85 -12.80
C HIS A 168 9.74 -9.12 -11.99
N LYS A 169 10.58 -9.55 -11.05
CA LYS A 169 10.36 -10.64 -10.07
C LYS A 169 10.28 -10.16 -8.61
N ILE A 170 10.06 -8.87 -8.42
CA ILE A 170 9.90 -8.26 -7.09
C ILE A 170 8.55 -7.54 -7.03
N CYS A 171 7.85 -7.74 -5.92
CA CYS A 171 6.68 -6.99 -5.49
C CYS A 171 7.10 -5.91 -4.49
N MET A 172 6.65 -4.67 -4.69
CA MET A 172 6.91 -3.55 -3.79
C MET A 172 5.65 -2.68 -3.59
N PRO A 173 5.54 -1.92 -2.48
CA PRO A 173 4.43 -1.00 -2.30
C PRO A 173 4.67 0.28 -3.12
N GLY A 174 3.58 0.85 -3.63
CA GLY A 174 3.58 2.13 -4.32
C GLY A 174 2.41 3.01 -3.90
N THR A 175 2.58 4.32 -4.02
CA THR A 175 1.58 5.31 -3.59
C THR A 175 1.06 6.14 -4.75
N HIS A 176 -0.27 6.17 -4.87
CA HIS A 176 -0.96 6.92 -5.89
C HIS A 176 -0.96 8.42 -5.60
N GLU A 177 -0.57 9.21 -6.60
CA GLU A 177 -0.41 10.66 -6.51
C GLU A 177 0.31 11.08 -5.22
N ALA A 178 1.48 10.52 -5.00
CA ALA A 178 2.22 10.55 -3.75
C ALA A 178 2.43 11.97 -3.18
N GLY A 179 2.46 12.99 -4.03
CA GLY A 179 2.59 14.38 -3.59
C GLY A 179 1.35 14.97 -2.88
N MET A 180 0.21 14.28 -2.89
CA MET A 180 -1.06 14.77 -2.32
C MET A 180 -1.24 14.46 -0.84
N GLY A 181 -0.15 14.17 -0.12
CA GLY A 181 -0.10 14.08 1.35
C GLY A 181 -0.47 15.37 2.09
N ILE A 182 -0.40 16.49 1.38
CA ILE A 182 -0.71 17.83 1.86
C ILE A 182 -1.46 18.58 0.78
N LEU A 183 -2.50 19.33 1.15
CA LEU A 183 -3.13 20.30 0.23
C LEU A 183 -2.62 21.70 0.56
N SER A 184 -1.77 22.24 -0.31
CA SER A 184 -1.11 23.54 -0.14
C SER A 184 -1.85 24.70 -0.79
N ARG A 185 -2.76 24.41 -1.74
CA ARG A 185 -3.67 25.39 -2.35
C ARG A 185 -4.87 24.67 -2.96
N CYS A 186 -6.06 25.20 -2.73
CA CYS A 186 -7.31 24.79 -3.36
C CYS A 186 -7.92 26.04 -4.00
N GLU A 187 -8.15 26.02 -5.30
CA GLU A 187 -8.64 27.23 -6.00
C GLU A 187 -10.17 27.32 -6.04
N ALA A 188 -10.83 26.17 -6.06
CA ALA A 188 -12.26 26.04 -6.34
C ALA A 188 -13.14 25.92 -5.09
N LEU A 189 -12.66 25.27 -4.03
CA LEU A 189 -13.46 24.94 -2.84
C LEU A 189 -12.62 25.06 -1.55
N PRO A 190 -13.28 25.20 -0.38
CA PRO A 190 -12.65 25.03 0.92
C PRO A 190 -11.83 23.73 1.02
N LYS A 191 -10.73 23.79 1.78
CA LYS A 191 -9.72 22.72 1.83
C LYS A 191 -10.27 21.40 2.37
N ASP A 192 -11.14 21.45 3.38
CA ASP A 192 -11.79 20.28 3.99
C ASP A 192 -12.67 19.53 2.99
N LEU A 193 -13.40 20.26 2.15
CA LEU A 193 -14.22 19.69 1.10
C LEU A 193 -13.38 19.16 -0.06
N MET A 194 -12.39 19.93 -0.51
CA MET A 194 -11.46 19.52 -1.56
C MET A 194 -10.69 18.24 -1.18
N ALA A 195 -10.33 18.09 0.09
CA ALA A 195 -9.68 16.88 0.59
C ALA A 195 -10.50 15.60 0.38
N ARG A 196 -11.83 15.69 0.30
CA ARG A 196 -12.67 14.51 0.08
C ARG A 196 -12.46 13.85 -1.28
N PHE A 197 -12.01 14.59 -2.30
CA PHE A 197 -11.87 14.06 -3.66
C PHE A 197 -10.53 14.40 -4.35
N ALA A 198 -9.63 15.16 -3.70
CA ALA A 198 -8.28 15.44 -4.23
C ALA A 198 -7.14 14.94 -3.34
N GLN A 199 -7.39 14.62 -2.06
CA GLN A 199 -6.35 14.11 -1.16
C GLN A 199 -6.28 12.57 -1.25
N THR A 200 -5.19 12.05 -1.82
CA THR A 200 -4.95 10.61 -1.99
C THR A 200 -4.02 10.02 -0.93
N GLN A 201 -3.27 10.86 -0.21
CA GLN A 201 -2.35 10.45 0.84
C GLN A 201 -2.52 11.35 2.07
N SER A 202 -2.12 10.84 3.24
CA SER A 202 -2.08 11.63 4.49
C SER A 202 -0.67 11.98 4.94
N LEU A 203 0.34 11.33 4.35
CA LEU A 203 1.75 11.53 4.65
C LEU A 203 2.43 12.24 3.48
N LYS A 204 3.39 13.11 3.78
CA LYS A 204 4.34 13.61 2.77
C LYS A 204 5.24 12.47 2.28
N ILE A 205 6.01 12.73 1.23
CA ILE A 205 6.91 11.75 0.61
C ILE A 205 7.81 11.05 1.62
N LEU A 206 8.43 11.79 2.55
CA LEU A 206 9.25 11.17 3.59
C LEU A 206 8.47 10.13 4.39
N GLY A 207 7.27 10.47 4.88
CA GLY A 207 6.43 9.56 5.65
C GLY A 207 5.99 8.33 4.85
N GLN A 208 5.70 8.47 3.55
CA GLN A 208 5.38 7.33 2.69
C GLN A 208 6.58 6.38 2.50
N LEU A 209 7.80 6.93 2.37
CA LEU A 209 9.04 6.14 2.30
C LEU A 209 9.32 5.42 3.63
N GLU A 210 9.08 6.07 4.77
CA GLU A 210 9.17 5.46 6.12
C GLU A 210 8.14 4.34 6.31
N MET A 211 6.94 4.48 5.71
CA MET A 211 5.94 3.40 5.69
C MET A 211 6.25 2.30 4.68
N GLY A 212 7.28 2.47 3.85
CA GLY A 212 7.85 1.43 3.00
C GLY A 212 7.52 1.54 1.51
N SER A 213 6.87 2.62 1.06
CA SER A 213 6.65 2.86 -0.37
C SER A 213 7.98 2.94 -1.12
N ARG A 214 8.05 2.33 -2.31
CA ARG A 214 9.23 2.37 -3.19
C ARG A 214 8.89 2.76 -4.62
N TYR A 215 7.60 2.96 -4.92
CA TYR A 215 7.11 3.53 -6.17
C TYR A 215 6.23 4.74 -5.88
N LEU A 216 6.59 5.91 -6.39
CA LEU A 216 5.90 7.17 -6.13
C LEU A 216 5.38 7.76 -7.46
N ASP A 217 4.05 7.87 -7.62
CA ASP A 217 3.47 8.62 -8.74
C ASP A 217 3.43 10.11 -8.43
N ILE A 218 4.19 10.88 -9.19
CA ILE A 218 4.36 12.31 -9.03
C ILE A 218 3.76 13.01 -10.23
N ARG A 219 2.71 13.79 -9.99
CA ARG A 219 2.07 14.61 -11.02
C ARG A 219 2.47 16.07 -10.84
N PRO A 220 3.48 16.58 -11.57
CA PRO A 220 4.00 17.90 -11.33
C PRO A 220 3.08 18.98 -11.90
N CYS A 221 3.06 20.13 -11.25
CA CYS A 221 2.42 21.32 -11.77
C CYS A 221 3.24 22.58 -11.53
N ILE A 222 3.02 23.60 -12.36
CA ILE A 222 3.59 24.94 -12.17
C ILE A 222 2.51 25.85 -11.60
N SER A 223 2.84 26.52 -10.50
CA SER A 223 2.00 27.54 -9.87
C SER A 223 2.87 28.61 -9.23
N GLY A 224 2.69 29.87 -9.63
CA GLY A 224 3.50 30.99 -9.17
C GLY A 224 4.97 30.89 -9.59
N GLY A 225 5.24 30.33 -10.76
CA GLY A 225 6.59 30.11 -11.30
C GLY A 225 7.35 28.93 -10.67
N GLU A 226 6.78 28.26 -9.67
CA GLU A 226 7.41 27.17 -8.93
C GLU A 226 6.80 25.80 -9.25
N PHE A 227 7.55 24.73 -9.01
CA PHE A 227 7.09 23.36 -9.20
C PHE A 227 6.49 22.76 -7.92
N TRP A 228 5.30 22.21 -8.08
CA TRP A 228 4.52 21.51 -7.07
C TRP A 228 4.04 20.18 -7.61
N THR A 229 3.38 19.37 -6.81
CA THR A 229 2.55 18.27 -7.29
C THR A 229 1.10 18.71 -7.36
N GLY A 230 0.23 17.96 -8.04
CA GLY A 230 -1.20 18.26 -8.10
C GLY A 230 -2.05 17.09 -8.52
N HIS A 231 -3.32 17.12 -8.11
CA HIS A 231 -4.38 16.23 -8.58
C HIS A 231 -5.56 17.10 -9.01
N TYR A 232 -5.88 17.04 -10.31
CA TYR A 232 -6.88 17.91 -10.92
C TYR A 232 -7.67 17.19 -12.01
N ASP A 233 -8.97 17.46 -12.03
CA ASP A 233 -9.88 17.24 -13.14
C ASP A 233 -10.39 18.61 -13.62
N GLY A 234 -9.82 19.09 -14.73
CA GLY A 234 -9.96 20.49 -15.15
C GLY A 234 -9.47 21.46 -14.07
N ARG A 235 -10.35 22.36 -13.60
CA ARG A 235 -10.06 23.34 -12.54
C ARG A 235 -10.38 22.82 -11.13
N LEU A 236 -10.97 21.64 -11.04
CA LEU A 236 -11.38 21.05 -9.77
C LEU A 236 -10.25 20.15 -9.25
N GLY A 237 -9.61 20.55 -8.16
CA GLY A 237 -8.49 19.83 -7.59
C GLY A 237 -7.63 20.67 -6.65
N ALA A 238 -6.49 20.12 -6.27
CA ALA A 238 -5.61 20.75 -5.29
C ALA A 238 -4.13 20.61 -5.63
N ARG A 239 -3.39 21.62 -5.19
CA ARG A 239 -1.94 21.65 -5.24
C ARG A 239 -1.39 20.90 -4.04
N GLY A 240 -0.47 19.99 -4.31
CA GLY A 240 0.16 19.12 -3.33
C GLY A 240 1.45 19.69 -2.73
N GLN A 241 2.39 18.79 -2.46
CA GLN A 241 3.72 19.08 -1.95
C GLN A 241 4.59 19.81 -2.99
N LYS A 242 5.44 20.73 -2.52
CA LYS A 242 6.43 21.42 -3.37
C LYS A 242 7.50 20.43 -3.85
N VAL A 243 7.87 20.44 -5.13
CA VAL A 243 8.87 19.50 -5.68
C VAL A 243 10.22 19.64 -4.98
N SER A 244 10.65 20.85 -4.66
CA SER A 244 11.90 21.06 -3.91
C SER A 244 11.86 20.49 -2.48
N SER A 245 10.68 20.39 -1.85
CA SER A 245 10.51 19.69 -0.58
C SER A 245 10.52 18.17 -0.79
N LEU A 246 9.90 17.66 -1.85
CA LEU A 246 9.93 16.23 -2.21
C LEU A 246 11.37 15.76 -2.43
N VAL A 247 12.21 16.54 -3.12
CA VAL A 247 13.63 16.22 -3.31
C VAL A 247 14.37 16.15 -1.97
N LYS A 248 14.09 17.06 -1.04
CA LYS A 248 14.65 17.04 0.32
C LYS A 248 14.22 15.79 1.09
N ASP A 249 12.94 15.43 1.02
CA ASP A 249 12.39 14.24 1.67
C ASP A 249 13.09 12.95 1.18
N ILE A 250 13.28 12.82 -0.14
CA ILE A 250 13.97 11.65 -0.73
C ILE A 250 15.45 11.62 -0.35
N ASN A 251 16.15 12.77 -0.41
CA ASN A 251 17.55 12.86 -0.01
C ASN A 251 17.73 12.54 1.49
N GLN A 252 16.81 12.99 2.34
CA GLN A 252 16.82 12.69 3.77
C GLN A 252 16.66 11.18 4.02
N PHE A 253 15.73 10.53 3.32
CA PHE A 253 15.51 9.10 3.46
C PHE A 253 16.70 8.28 2.95
N THR A 254 17.19 8.58 1.74
CA THR A 254 18.30 7.86 1.10
C THR A 254 19.64 8.04 1.80
N ALA A 255 19.82 9.11 2.58
CA ALA A 255 20.98 9.27 3.47
C ALA A 255 21.01 8.25 4.63
N GLN A 256 19.88 7.63 4.96
CA GLN A 256 19.75 6.68 6.08
C GLN A 256 19.38 5.27 5.62
N CYS A 257 18.86 5.11 4.40
CA CYS A 257 18.33 3.86 3.89
C CYS A 257 18.81 3.62 2.46
N ALA A 258 19.62 2.58 2.27
CA ALA A 258 20.11 2.12 0.98
C ALA A 258 19.01 1.36 0.22
N GLU A 259 18.01 2.08 -0.26
CA GLU A 259 16.81 1.50 -0.87
C GLU A 259 16.64 2.00 -2.31
N LEU A 260 15.96 1.20 -3.13
CA LEU A 260 15.55 1.58 -4.48
C LEU A 260 14.25 2.38 -4.43
N ILE A 261 14.26 3.62 -4.90
CA ILE A 261 13.07 4.46 -5.05
C ILE A 261 12.82 4.72 -6.53
N ILE A 262 11.61 4.44 -6.98
CA ILE A 262 11.14 4.73 -8.34
C ILE A 262 10.20 5.93 -8.28
N LEU A 263 10.57 7.02 -8.96
CA LEU A 263 9.72 8.18 -9.19
C LEU A 263 9.13 8.10 -10.59
N ASN A 264 7.81 7.99 -10.70
CA ASN A 264 7.13 8.11 -11.98
C ASN A 264 6.57 9.53 -12.12
N LEU A 265 7.05 10.29 -13.10
CA LEU A 265 6.56 11.63 -13.39
C LEU A 265 5.54 11.57 -14.51
N SER A 266 4.31 12.03 -14.30
CA SER A 266 3.28 12.03 -15.35
C SER A 266 2.37 13.25 -15.26
N ARG A 267 1.63 13.55 -16.32
CA ARG A 267 0.54 14.56 -16.32
C ARG A 267 1.01 15.95 -15.86
N GLY A 268 2.09 16.44 -16.45
CA GLY A 268 2.63 17.76 -16.12
C GLY A 268 1.66 18.89 -16.52
N LEU A 269 1.27 19.77 -15.57
CA LEU A 269 0.30 20.85 -15.84
C LEU A 269 0.81 22.24 -15.45
N ASN A 270 0.69 23.24 -16.33
CA ASN A 270 1.03 24.62 -16.02
C ASN A 270 -0.20 25.48 -15.73
N PHE A 271 -0.45 25.78 -14.44
CA PHE A 271 -1.59 26.59 -14.02
C PHE A 271 -1.39 28.08 -14.32
N ASP A 272 -0.14 28.54 -14.40
CA ASP A 272 0.18 29.92 -14.76
C ASP A 272 -0.05 30.20 -16.25
N LYS A 273 -0.37 29.17 -17.05
CA LYS A 273 -0.59 29.24 -18.51
C LYS A 273 -1.85 28.48 -18.94
N GLU A 274 -3.00 28.86 -18.40
CA GLU A 274 -4.31 28.34 -18.80
C GLU A 274 -4.46 26.82 -18.62
N TRP A 275 -3.79 26.24 -17.61
CA TRP A 275 -3.96 24.82 -17.24
C TRP A 275 -3.52 23.83 -18.33
N ARG A 276 -2.72 24.28 -19.30
CA ARG A 276 -2.21 23.42 -20.35
C ARG A 276 -1.20 22.40 -19.82
N HIS A 277 -0.93 21.37 -20.61
CA HIS A 277 0.19 20.47 -20.38
C HIS A 277 1.55 21.18 -20.43
N PHE A 278 2.52 20.63 -19.71
CA PHE A 278 3.90 21.12 -19.74
C PHE A 278 4.47 21.09 -21.16
N THR A 279 5.23 22.13 -21.51
CA THR A 279 6.08 22.08 -22.71
C THR A 279 7.37 21.31 -22.40
N GLN A 280 8.10 20.93 -23.47
CA GLN A 280 9.45 20.38 -23.34
C GLN A 280 10.39 21.24 -22.48
N SER A 281 10.30 22.58 -22.55
CA SER A 281 11.16 23.46 -21.76
C SER A 281 10.80 23.46 -20.28
N GLU A 282 9.53 23.26 -19.95
CA GLU A 282 9.03 23.16 -18.57
C GLU A 282 9.39 21.82 -17.94
N TRP A 283 9.21 20.73 -18.69
CA TRP A 283 9.79 19.43 -18.32
C TRP A 283 11.28 19.53 -18.10
N SER A 284 12.03 20.18 -19.00
CA SER A 284 13.47 20.36 -18.83
C SER A 284 13.83 21.14 -17.56
N ARG A 285 13.06 22.17 -17.19
CA ARG A 285 13.26 22.91 -15.93
C ARG A 285 12.96 22.03 -14.70
N LEU A 286 11.91 21.21 -14.76
CA LEU A 286 11.62 20.24 -13.69
C LEU A 286 12.76 19.24 -13.53
N LEU A 287 13.28 18.68 -14.63
CA LEU A 287 14.39 17.72 -14.56
C LEU A 287 15.67 18.37 -14.02
N VAL A 288 15.90 19.67 -14.25
CA VAL A 288 16.99 20.41 -13.59
C VAL A 288 16.79 20.49 -12.08
N GLU A 289 15.57 20.65 -11.59
CA GLU A 289 15.29 20.57 -10.15
C GLU A 289 15.54 19.16 -9.60
N LEU A 290 15.17 18.11 -10.35
CA LEU A 290 15.39 16.71 -9.96
C LEU A 290 16.86 16.26 -10.07
N LEU A 291 17.73 17.00 -10.75
CA LEU A 291 19.19 16.80 -10.68
C LEU A 291 19.77 17.05 -9.27
N LYS A 292 18.97 17.60 -8.34
CA LYS A 292 19.34 17.77 -6.93
C LYS A 292 19.06 16.51 -6.09
N LEU A 293 18.44 15.47 -6.66
CA LEU A 293 18.30 14.17 -6.00
C LEU A 293 19.68 13.52 -5.85
N ASN A 294 20.02 13.10 -4.63
CA ASN A 294 21.16 12.23 -4.40
C ASN A 294 20.85 10.82 -4.93
N HIS A 295 21.90 10.02 -5.17
CA HIS A 295 21.75 8.60 -5.50
C HIS A 295 20.90 8.30 -6.74
N ARG A 296 20.77 9.23 -7.70
CA ARG A 296 20.12 8.91 -8.97
C ARG A 296 20.84 7.74 -9.61
N PHE A 297 20.07 6.70 -9.95
CA PHE A 297 20.61 5.51 -10.58
C PHE A 297 21.04 5.86 -12.00
N ILE A 298 22.30 5.58 -12.33
CA ILE A 298 22.87 5.81 -13.65
C ILE A 298 23.49 4.49 -14.09
N THR A 299 22.96 3.91 -15.17
CA THR A 299 23.57 2.76 -15.85
C THR A 299 23.92 3.14 -17.29
N SER A 300 24.89 2.43 -17.86
CA SER A 300 25.39 2.61 -19.22
C SER A 300 25.41 1.26 -19.94
N GLY A 301 25.45 1.28 -21.28
CA GLY A 301 25.38 0.05 -22.07
C GLY A 301 23.94 -0.50 -22.21
N PRO A 302 23.77 -1.80 -22.52
CA PRO A 302 22.46 -2.39 -22.86
C PRO A 302 21.51 -2.50 -21.65
N GLU A 303 22.03 -2.48 -20.42
CA GLU A 303 21.22 -2.51 -19.20
C GLU A 303 20.22 -1.35 -19.10
N LYS A 304 20.59 -0.19 -19.64
CA LYS A 304 19.71 0.98 -19.65
C LYS A 304 18.44 0.74 -20.47
N ASP A 305 18.48 -0.16 -21.44
CA ASP A 305 17.38 -0.35 -22.38
C ASP A 305 16.20 -1.07 -21.72
N ASN A 306 16.44 -1.84 -20.66
CA ASN A 306 15.38 -2.45 -19.86
C ASN A 306 15.79 -2.67 -18.39
N LEU A 307 15.38 -1.73 -17.53
CA LEU A 307 15.58 -1.76 -16.09
C LEU A 307 14.82 -2.90 -15.39
N SER A 308 13.73 -3.41 -15.99
CA SER A 308 12.92 -4.48 -15.39
C SER A 308 13.71 -5.78 -15.21
N LEU A 309 14.71 -6.00 -16.06
CA LEU A 309 15.55 -7.20 -16.11
C LEU A 309 16.76 -7.14 -15.17
N LEU A 310 17.04 -5.97 -14.58
CA LEU A 310 18.20 -5.79 -13.72
C LEU A 310 17.91 -6.36 -12.32
N PRO A 311 18.82 -7.17 -11.73
CA PRO A 311 18.68 -7.62 -10.36
C PRO A 311 18.68 -6.44 -9.39
N LEU A 312 17.93 -6.56 -8.29
CA LEU A 312 17.88 -5.54 -7.23
C LEU A 312 19.28 -5.17 -6.71
N SER A 313 20.21 -6.14 -6.66
CA SER A 313 21.59 -5.95 -6.24
C SER A 313 22.35 -4.95 -7.12
N MET A 314 21.99 -4.76 -8.39
CA MET A 314 22.60 -3.70 -9.20
C MET A 314 22.16 -2.29 -8.80
N PHE A 315 21.02 -2.15 -8.13
CA PHE A 315 20.56 -0.85 -7.64
C PHE A 315 21.13 -0.54 -6.25
N ILE A 316 21.13 -1.52 -5.34
CA ILE A 316 21.41 -1.28 -3.91
C ILE A 316 22.40 -2.25 -3.26
N GLY A 317 22.97 -3.18 -4.03
CA GLY A 317 23.81 -4.28 -3.50
C GLY A 317 25.09 -3.81 -2.80
N GLU A 318 25.61 -2.64 -3.17
CA GLU A 318 26.78 -2.03 -2.53
C GLU A 318 26.46 -1.30 -1.22
N GLY A 319 25.22 -1.41 -0.72
CA GLY A 319 24.77 -0.67 0.45
C GLY A 319 24.56 0.83 0.18
N MET A 320 24.33 1.18 -1.08
CA MET A 320 24.03 2.53 -1.54
C MET A 320 22.58 2.62 -2.01
N ALA A 321 21.91 3.72 -1.73
CA ALA A 321 20.56 3.95 -2.26
C ALA A 321 20.60 4.13 -3.79
N ALA A 322 19.42 3.97 -4.42
CA ALA A 322 19.23 4.24 -5.85
C ALA A 322 17.88 4.93 -6.09
N VAL A 323 17.88 5.99 -6.90
CA VAL A 323 16.67 6.71 -7.30
C VAL A 323 16.52 6.63 -8.83
N VAL A 324 15.51 5.90 -9.29
CA VAL A 324 15.14 5.81 -10.71
C VAL A 324 14.05 6.85 -10.98
N VAL A 325 14.27 7.74 -11.95
CA VAL A 325 13.27 8.73 -12.36
C VAL A 325 12.77 8.39 -13.76
N VAL A 326 11.50 8.02 -13.85
CA VAL A 326 10.79 7.75 -15.11
C VAL A 326 9.97 8.96 -15.49
N VAL A 327 10.07 9.41 -16.74
CA VAL A 327 9.29 10.53 -17.28
C VAL A 327 8.23 10.00 -18.23
N ASP A 328 7.04 9.77 -17.70
CA ASP A 328 5.86 9.21 -18.35
C ASP A 328 4.85 10.28 -18.71
N ASP A 329 5.24 11.15 -19.64
CA ASP A 329 4.35 12.16 -20.20
C ASP A 329 4.54 12.26 -21.72
N PRO A 330 3.46 12.14 -22.51
CA PRO A 330 3.55 12.12 -23.97
C PRO A 330 4.05 13.44 -24.56
N GLU A 331 3.91 14.56 -23.85
CA GLU A 331 4.41 15.88 -24.27
C GLU A 331 5.91 16.04 -24.05
N PHE A 332 6.55 15.07 -23.39
CA PHE A 332 8.00 15.05 -23.20
C PHE A 332 8.69 14.46 -24.43
N GLY A 333 9.01 15.35 -25.37
CA GLY A 333 9.51 15.01 -26.69
C GLY A 333 10.94 14.45 -26.82
N LYS A 334 11.82 14.54 -25.80
CA LYS A 334 13.18 13.90 -25.80
C LYS A 334 13.99 14.08 -24.50
N LEU A 335 14.80 13.06 -24.17
CA LEU A 335 15.77 13.06 -23.06
C LEU A 335 17.18 13.59 -23.41
N SER A 336 17.46 14.08 -24.62
CA SER A 336 18.85 14.26 -25.11
C SER A 336 19.81 14.98 -24.14
N ARG A 337 19.38 16.08 -23.51
CA ARG A 337 20.18 16.83 -22.50
C ARG A 337 20.35 16.10 -21.16
N PHE A 338 19.45 15.16 -20.87
CA PHE A 338 19.32 14.39 -19.64
C PHE A 338 19.74 12.93 -19.79
N HIS A 339 20.20 12.52 -20.97
CA HIS A 339 20.72 11.19 -21.24
C HIS A 339 21.88 10.88 -20.28
N ASN A 340 21.89 9.66 -19.74
CA ASN A 340 22.87 9.20 -18.76
C ASN A 340 22.95 10.05 -17.47
N LYS A 341 21.88 10.76 -17.10
CA LYS A 341 21.80 11.52 -15.83
C LYS A 341 20.81 10.94 -14.82
N GLY A 342 20.38 9.70 -15.04
CA GLY A 342 19.43 8.97 -14.19
C GLY A 342 17.97 9.34 -14.44
N PHE A 343 17.64 9.64 -15.69
CA PHE A 343 16.28 9.83 -16.17
C PHE A 343 16.00 8.83 -17.29
N TYR A 344 14.83 8.19 -17.23
CA TYR A 344 14.47 7.06 -18.06
C TYR A 344 13.10 7.28 -18.70
N LEU A 345 12.90 6.69 -19.88
CA LEU A 345 11.62 6.62 -20.57
C LEU A 345 10.73 5.53 -19.98
N PRO A 346 9.40 5.62 -20.15
CA PRO A 346 8.47 4.59 -19.69
C PRO A 346 8.81 3.20 -20.24
N SER A 347 9.25 3.13 -21.51
CA SER A 347 9.64 1.88 -22.15
C SER A 347 10.87 1.20 -21.54
N GLN A 348 11.67 1.91 -20.75
CA GLN A 348 12.87 1.35 -20.09
C GLN A 348 12.52 0.69 -18.75
N LEU A 349 11.40 1.05 -18.11
CA LEU A 349 10.89 0.33 -16.92
C LEU A 349 9.74 -0.61 -17.27
N ASP A 350 9.00 -0.28 -18.32
CA ASP A 350 7.93 -1.05 -18.98
C ASP A 350 6.87 -1.56 -17.99
N ILE A 351 6.12 -0.62 -17.41
CA ILE A 351 5.04 -0.89 -16.48
C ILE A 351 3.72 -0.95 -17.25
N PHE A 352 2.99 -2.04 -17.09
CA PHE A 352 1.58 -2.09 -17.43
C PHE A 352 0.73 -1.59 -16.27
N HIS A 353 -0.14 -0.62 -16.58
CA HIS A 353 -1.02 0.03 -15.61
C HIS A 353 -2.35 0.35 -16.27
N GLU A 354 -3.44 -0.14 -15.67
CA GLU A 354 -4.81 0.18 -16.10
C GLU A 354 -5.77 0.11 -14.90
N TYR A 355 -6.19 1.26 -14.39
CA TYR A 355 -7.12 1.35 -13.26
C TYR A 355 -8.56 0.99 -13.64
N SER A 356 -9.41 0.70 -12.64
CA SER A 356 -10.76 0.15 -12.84
C SER A 356 -11.87 1.19 -13.07
N ASP A 357 -11.57 2.47 -12.88
CA ASP A 357 -12.51 3.60 -13.02
C ASP A 357 -13.85 3.43 -12.29
N THR A 358 -13.82 3.05 -11.01
CA THR A 358 -15.03 2.80 -10.21
C THR A 358 -14.84 3.20 -8.75
N ASP A 359 -15.94 3.51 -8.06
CA ASP A 359 -16.02 3.70 -6.61
C ASP A 359 -16.42 2.42 -5.85
N ASP A 360 -16.73 1.33 -6.56
CA ASP A 360 -17.12 0.05 -5.98
C ASP A 360 -15.91 -0.86 -5.72
N CYS A 361 -15.68 -1.17 -4.45
CA CYS A 361 -14.55 -1.98 -4.00
C CYS A 361 -14.56 -3.38 -4.62
N VAL A 362 -15.71 -4.03 -4.72
CA VAL A 362 -15.80 -5.41 -5.24
C VAL A 362 -15.45 -5.45 -6.73
N THR A 363 -15.97 -4.49 -7.49
CA THR A 363 -15.70 -4.32 -8.92
C THR A 363 -14.21 -4.06 -9.17
N MET A 364 -13.59 -3.15 -8.41
CA MET A 364 -12.16 -2.88 -8.51
C MET A 364 -11.32 -4.13 -8.22
N VAL A 365 -11.61 -4.86 -7.13
CA VAL A 365 -10.90 -6.09 -6.77
C VAL A 365 -10.98 -7.13 -7.90
N GLN A 366 -12.18 -7.40 -8.41
CA GLN A 366 -12.37 -8.38 -9.48
C GLN A 366 -11.65 -7.97 -10.77
N ASP A 367 -11.70 -6.69 -11.11
CA ASP A 367 -11.03 -6.16 -12.29
C ASP A 367 -9.51 -6.30 -12.20
N GLN A 368 -8.93 -5.82 -11.10
CA GLN A 368 -7.49 -5.79 -10.90
C GLN A 368 -6.89 -7.19 -10.75
N VAL A 369 -7.57 -8.11 -10.07
CA VAL A 369 -7.16 -9.54 -10.01
C VAL A 369 -7.22 -10.19 -11.40
N ARG A 370 -8.29 -9.95 -12.16
CA ARG A 370 -8.42 -10.48 -13.53
C ARG A 370 -7.33 -9.93 -14.46
N LYS A 371 -7.05 -8.63 -14.41
CA LYS A 371 -5.97 -7.99 -15.19
C LYS A 371 -4.62 -8.62 -14.84
N MET A 372 -4.33 -8.81 -13.55
CA MET A 372 -3.09 -9.47 -13.10
C MET A 372 -2.97 -10.90 -13.63
N GLN A 373 -4.05 -11.69 -13.54
CA GLN A 373 -4.10 -13.07 -14.04
C GLN A 373 -3.93 -13.16 -15.58
N ASN A 374 -4.49 -12.19 -16.31
CA ASN A 374 -4.38 -12.15 -17.77
C ASN A 374 -3.00 -11.66 -18.25
N PHE A 375 -2.42 -10.71 -17.52
CA PHE A 375 -1.16 -10.06 -17.86
C PHE A 375 0.05 -10.95 -17.60
N MET A 376 0.09 -11.57 -16.42
CA MET A 376 1.25 -12.34 -15.97
C MET A 376 1.27 -13.73 -16.64
N ARG A 377 1.65 -13.75 -17.92
CA ARG A 377 2.08 -14.96 -18.63
C ARG A 377 3.57 -15.18 -18.38
N THR A 378 4.03 -16.43 -18.35
CA THR A 378 5.42 -16.80 -17.99
C THR A 378 6.51 -16.13 -18.83
N SER A 379 6.19 -15.66 -20.04
CA SER A 379 7.11 -14.97 -20.95
C SER A 379 7.14 -13.45 -20.80
N ASP A 380 6.15 -12.82 -20.16
CA ASP A 380 6.12 -11.36 -20.01
C ASP A 380 7.13 -10.92 -18.92
N LYS A 381 7.95 -9.91 -19.25
CA LYS A 381 9.02 -9.37 -18.39
C LYS A 381 8.76 -7.93 -17.97
N ARG A 382 7.59 -7.40 -18.32
CA ARG A 382 7.12 -6.10 -17.89
C ARG A 382 6.71 -6.14 -16.42
N LEU A 383 6.66 -4.96 -15.80
CA LEU A 383 6.13 -4.80 -14.46
C LEU A 383 4.61 -4.71 -14.53
N PHE A 384 3.90 -5.45 -13.68
CA PHE A 384 2.47 -5.25 -13.48
C PHE A 384 2.23 -4.36 -12.26
N LEU A 385 1.61 -3.20 -12.47
CA LEU A 385 1.12 -2.34 -11.41
C LEU A 385 -0.36 -2.68 -11.16
N VAL A 386 -0.66 -3.19 -9.97
CA VAL A 386 -2.04 -3.39 -9.54
C VAL A 386 -2.57 -2.08 -8.96
N SER A 387 -3.48 -1.43 -9.70
CA SER A 387 -4.07 -0.15 -9.32
C SER A 387 -5.20 -0.37 -8.33
N TRP A 388 -4.86 -0.46 -7.05
CA TRP A 388 -5.78 -0.75 -5.97
C TRP A 388 -6.37 0.54 -5.39
N THR A 389 -6.91 1.36 -6.28
CA THR A 389 -7.45 2.68 -6.02
C THR A 389 -8.90 2.74 -6.49
N LEU A 390 -9.71 3.57 -5.83
CA LEU A 390 -11.12 3.77 -6.16
C LEU A 390 -11.33 5.22 -6.56
N ARG A 391 -12.02 5.44 -7.67
CA ARG A 391 -12.31 6.78 -8.17
C ARG A 391 -13.52 7.33 -7.43
N PRO A 392 -13.42 8.46 -6.71
CA PRO A 392 -14.60 9.09 -6.12
C PRO A 392 -15.46 9.73 -7.22
N ASN A 393 -16.77 9.81 -6.99
CA ASN A 393 -17.64 10.64 -7.82
C ASN A 393 -17.38 12.11 -7.48
N ALA A 394 -16.68 12.85 -8.33
CA ALA A 394 -16.46 14.28 -8.12
C ALA A 394 -17.79 15.06 -8.09
N PRO A 395 -17.91 16.14 -7.32
CA PRO A 395 -19.12 16.95 -7.32
C PRO A 395 -19.32 17.58 -8.71
N ASN A 396 -20.54 17.49 -9.23
CA ASN A 396 -20.90 18.10 -10.52
C ASN A 396 -21.08 19.62 -10.34
N LEU A 397 -19.97 20.35 -10.35
CA LEU A 397 -19.94 21.81 -10.19
C LEU A 397 -19.79 22.48 -11.55
N THR A 398 -20.71 23.40 -11.87
CA THR A 398 -20.58 24.22 -13.07
C THR A 398 -19.43 25.22 -12.92
N GLN A 399 -18.83 25.64 -14.03
CA GLN A 399 -17.81 26.70 -14.02
C GLN A 399 -18.33 28.02 -13.41
N GLU A 400 -19.63 28.26 -13.47
CA GLU A 400 -20.28 29.40 -12.81
C GLU A 400 -20.31 29.22 -11.28
N ALA A 401 -20.62 28.02 -10.79
CA ALA A 401 -20.56 27.71 -9.35
C ALA A 401 -19.13 27.87 -8.77
N LEU A 402 -18.10 27.56 -9.56
CA LEU A 402 -16.70 27.75 -9.16
C LEU A 402 -16.24 29.21 -9.12
N ARG A 403 -16.95 30.13 -9.79
CA ARG A 403 -16.62 31.57 -9.83
C ARG A 403 -17.29 32.38 -8.72
N SER A 404 -18.28 31.82 -8.02
CA SER A 404 -19.01 32.51 -6.95
C SER A 404 -19.36 31.54 -5.80
N PRO A 405 -18.35 31.11 -5.01
CA PRO A 405 -18.52 30.13 -3.93
C PRO A 405 -19.52 30.58 -2.85
N ASP A 406 -19.72 31.89 -2.70
CA ASP A 406 -20.55 32.48 -1.65
C ASP A 406 -22.07 32.44 -1.94
N LYS A 407 -22.48 31.94 -3.11
CA LYS A 407 -23.91 31.77 -3.41
C LYS A 407 -24.41 30.46 -2.77
N LEU A 408 -25.45 30.60 -1.94
CA LEU A 408 -26.17 29.56 -1.19
C LEU A 408 -26.43 28.25 -1.97
N GLN A 409 -26.67 28.35 -3.28
CA GLN A 409 -26.93 27.20 -4.17
C GLN A 409 -25.74 26.22 -4.30
N SER A 410 -24.49 26.70 -4.16
CA SER A 410 -23.31 25.83 -4.23
C SER A 410 -23.13 25.02 -2.94
N LEU A 411 -23.48 25.59 -1.78
CA LEU A 411 -23.36 24.93 -0.49
C LEU A 411 -24.36 23.78 -0.33
N ASP A 412 -25.62 23.98 -0.72
CA ASP A 412 -26.65 22.92 -0.68
C ASP A 412 -26.27 21.73 -1.57
N VAL A 413 -25.77 22.00 -2.79
CA VAL A 413 -25.29 20.95 -3.72
C VAL A 413 -24.13 20.17 -3.11
N LEU A 414 -23.20 20.85 -2.42
CA LEU A 414 -22.04 20.23 -1.81
C LEU A 414 -22.41 19.42 -0.56
N ASP A 415 -23.38 19.87 0.23
CA ASP A 415 -23.86 19.12 1.40
C ASP A 415 -24.67 17.88 0.99
N VAL A 416 -25.53 17.99 -0.02
CA VAL A 416 -26.19 16.83 -0.64
C VAL A 416 -25.15 15.87 -1.23
N TRP A 417 -24.13 16.38 -1.92
CA TRP A 417 -23.06 15.54 -2.46
C TRP A 417 -22.30 14.81 -1.34
N LYS A 418 -21.92 15.50 -0.25
CA LYS A 418 -21.22 14.88 0.90
C LYS A 418 -22.02 13.76 1.54
N GLN A 419 -23.34 13.91 1.65
CA GLN A 419 -24.23 12.89 2.24
C GLN A 419 -24.32 11.63 1.38
N ASN A 420 -24.18 11.77 0.06
CA ASN A 420 -24.37 10.68 -0.90
C ASN A 420 -23.05 10.07 -1.41
N ASN A 421 -21.89 10.69 -1.12
CA ASN A 421 -20.60 10.27 -1.68
C ASN A 421 -19.52 10.07 -0.63
N LYS A 422 -18.80 8.96 -0.79
CA LYS A 422 -17.61 8.63 0.00
C LYS A 422 -16.43 9.48 -0.46
N SER A 423 -15.63 9.90 0.51
CA SER A 423 -14.33 10.50 0.24
C SER A 423 -13.31 9.46 -0.27
N ILE A 424 -12.24 9.91 -0.93
CA ILE A 424 -11.11 9.04 -1.31
C ILE A 424 -10.58 8.31 -0.07
N ARG A 425 -10.49 8.97 1.09
CA ARG A 425 -10.06 8.32 2.33
C ARG A 425 -10.94 7.13 2.71
N GLU A 426 -12.26 7.31 2.72
CA GLU A 426 -13.20 6.22 3.04
C GLU A 426 -13.13 5.08 2.02
N LEU A 427 -13.02 5.41 0.74
CA LEU A 427 -12.84 4.44 -0.34
C LEU A 427 -11.52 3.67 -0.19
N ALA A 428 -10.41 4.37 0.02
CA ALA A 428 -9.08 3.81 0.22
C ALA A 428 -9.03 2.85 1.40
N TYR A 429 -9.62 3.21 2.55
CA TYR A 429 -9.69 2.31 3.70
C TYR A 429 -10.54 1.06 3.45
N SER A 430 -11.59 1.16 2.62
CA SER A 430 -12.33 -0.02 2.16
C SER A 430 -11.47 -0.90 1.27
N ALA A 431 -10.81 -0.31 0.27
CA ALA A 431 -9.95 -1.03 -0.67
C ALA A 431 -8.76 -1.69 0.04
N ASN A 432 -8.04 -0.96 0.90
CA ASN A 432 -6.84 -1.45 1.57
C ASN A 432 -7.11 -2.66 2.49
N LYS A 433 -8.32 -2.78 3.07
CA LYS A 433 -8.74 -3.98 3.82
C LYS A 433 -8.83 -5.22 2.93
N ALA A 434 -9.22 -5.06 1.66
CA ALA A 434 -9.38 -6.14 0.69
C ALA A 434 -8.04 -6.70 0.19
N LEU A 435 -6.92 -5.96 0.29
CA LEU A 435 -5.60 -6.47 -0.11
C LEU A 435 -5.26 -7.82 0.55
N TRP A 436 -5.57 -7.96 1.83
CA TRP A 436 -5.24 -9.13 2.63
C TRP A 436 -6.10 -10.35 2.32
N LYS A 437 -7.37 -10.13 1.98
CA LYS A 437 -8.36 -11.18 1.77
C LYS A 437 -8.54 -11.55 0.30
N ASP A 438 -8.24 -10.61 -0.60
CA ASP A 438 -8.59 -10.74 -2.01
C ASP A 438 -7.38 -10.63 -2.93
N LEU A 439 -6.35 -9.83 -2.64
CA LEU A 439 -5.13 -9.82 -3.45
C LEU A 439 -4.21 -11.00 -3.11
N LEU A 440 -3.76 -11.11 -1.85
CA LEU A 440 -2.76 -12.10 -1.43
C LEU A 440 -3.15 -13.57 -1.75
N PRO A 441 -4.42 -14.01 -1.60
CA PRO A 441 -4.80 -15.38 -1.97
C PRO A 441 -4.77 -15.63 -3.48
N ASN A 442 -4.85 -14.58 -4.30
CA ASN A 442 -4.83 -14.66 -5.76
C ASN A 442 -3.42 -14.53 -6.37
N THR A 443 -2.37 -14.45 -5.53
CA THR A 443 -0.98 -14.45 -6.00
C THR A 443 -0.34 -15.84 -5.96
N SER A 444 0.49 -16.14 -6.96
CA SER A 444 1.32 -17.35 -7.10
C SER A 444 2.70 -16.98 -7.66
N ARG A 445 3.57 -17.98 -7.86
CA ARG A 445 4.90 -17.79 -8.48
C ARG A 445 4.87 -17.14 -9.87
N VAL A 446 3.79 -17.33 -10.61
CA VAL A 446 3.63 -16.84 -11.99
C VAL A 446 2.59 -15.74 -12.14
N VAL A 447 1.76 -15.50 -11.12
CA VAL A 447 0.74 -14.43 -11.11
C VAL A 447 0.90 -13.59 -9.86
N PHE A 448 1.46 -12.39 -9.96
CA PHE A 448 1.62 -11.46 -8.84
C PHE A 448 1.83 -10.04 -9.38
N PRO A 449 1.57 -8.99 -8.57
CA PRO A 449 1.89 -7.63 -8.96
C PRO A 449 3.33 -7.29 -8.64
N ASN A 450 3.98 -6.49 -9.47
CA ASN A 450 5.27 -5.90 -9.15
C ASN A 450 5.13 -4.65 -8.28
N ILE A 451 4.04 -3.90 -8.46
CA ILE A 451 3.76 -2.69 -7.68
C ILE A 451 2.33 -2.81 -7.12
N VAL A 452 2.19 -2.80 -5.79
CA VAL A 452 0.90 -2.69 -5.09
C VAL A 452 0.62 -1.20 -4.86
N TYR A 453 -0.19 -0.62 -5.73
CA TYR A 453 -0.37 0.83 -5.85
C TYR A 453 -1.64 1.29 -5.14
N ILE A 454 -1.49 2.06 -4.06
CA ILE A 454 -2.59 2.35 -3.12
C ILE A 454 -2.70 3.84 -2.74
N ASP A 455 -3.88 4.20 -2.27
CA ASP A 455 -4.14 5.45 -1.54
C ASP A 455 -3.98 5.25 -0.02
N PHE A 456 -3.61 6.31 0.69
CA PHE A 456 -3.44 6.34 2.16
C PHE A 456 -2.55 5.22 2.73
N MET A 457 -1.31 5.11 2.24
CA MET A 457 -0.32 4.19 2.79
C MET A 457 0.23 4.68 4.15
N GLU A 458 -0.45 4.32 5.24
CA GLU A 458 -0.19 4.81 6.61
C GLU A 458 0.50 3.80 7.53
N SER A 459 0.91 2.63 7.00
CA SER A 459 1.45 1.54 7.81
C SER A 459 2.52 0.75 7.09
N ARG A 460 3.53 0.29 7.84
CA ARG A 460 4.54 -0.65 7.36
C ARG A 460 4.00 -2.07 7.15
N GLU A 461 2.78 -2.38 7.58
CA GLU A 461 2.19 -3.71 7.33
C GLU A 461 2.01 -3.99 5.83
N TYR A 462 1.89 -2.98 4.97
CA TYR A 462 1.90 -3.20 3.51
C TYR A 462 3.25 -3.74 3.01
N VAL A 463 4.36 -3.47 3.71
CA VAL A 463 5.65 -4.13 3.42
C VAL A 463 5.58 -5.61 3.78
N ALA A 464 4.96 -5.97 4.91
CA ALA A 464 4.77 -7.37 5.28
C ALA A 464 3.89 -8.12 4.26
N LEU A 465 2.86 -7.46 3.71
CA LEU A 465 2.05 -7.99 2.60
C LEU A 465 2.90 -8.30 1.36
N VAL A 466 3.68 -7.33 0.86
CA VAL A 466 4.47 -7.56 -0.37
C VAL A 466 5.61 -8.55 -0.14
N MET A 467 6.17 -8.62 1.07
CA MET A 467 7.13 -9.67 1.43
C MET A 467 6.49 -11.05 1.44
N ALA A 468 5.24 -11.18 1.89
CA ALA A 468 4.48 -12.42 1.77
C ALA A 468 4.26 -12.83 0.30
N ILE A 469 4.01 -11.87 -0.60
CA ILE A 469 3.92 -12.11 -2.04
C ILE A 469 5.29 -12.53 -2.59
N ASN A 470 6.36 -11.82 -2.27
CA ASN A 470 7.72 -12.13 -2.70
C ASN A 470 8.18 -13.51 -2.25
N ASP A 471 7.93 -13.89 -1.01
CA ASP A 471 8.33 -15.19 -0.47
C ASP A 471 7.53 -16.34 -1.10
N LYS A 472 6.26 -16.13 -1.47
CA LYS A 472 5.47 -17.12 -2.24
C LYS A 472 6.13 -17.49 -3.58
N LEU A 473 6.82 -16.54 -4.22
CA LEU A 473 7.54 -16.80 -5.48
C LEU A 473 8.67 -17.84 -5.35
N SER A 474 9.12 -18.10 -4.12
CA SER A 474 10.23 -19.01 -3.81
C SER A 474 9.80 -20.36 -3.22
N ILE A 475 8.51 -20.52 -2.87
CA ILE A 475 8.02 -21.67 -2.09
C ILE A 475 7.30 -22.71 -2.97
N GLU A 476 6.75 -22.32 -4.13
CA GLU A 476 6.00 -23.23 -4.99
C GLU A 476 6.92 -23.93 -6.04
N PRO A 477 6.80 -25.26 -6.23
CA PRO A 477 7.63 -26.07 -7.12
C PRO A 477 7.85 -25.48 -8.52
#